data_AF-A0A8X7V8E1-F1
#
_entry.id   AF-A0A8X7V8E1-F1
#
_cell.length_a   1.000
_cell.length_b   1.000
_cell.length_c   1.000
_cell.angle_alpha   90.00
_cell.angle_beta   90.00
_cell.angle_gamma   90.00
#
_symmetry.space_group_name_H-M   'P 1'
#
loop_
_entity.id
_entity.type
_entity.pdbx_description
1 polymer ?
#
loop_
_entity_poly.entity_id
_entity_poly.type
_entity_poly.pdbx_seq_one_letter_code
_entity_poly.pdbx_strand_id
1 'polypeptide(L)'
;MVTQNLVAAAGTAEQEQLLLSLSSELANNDKPVESRRMAGSQLLEATAKAANLWVSMDTVIKSQIKDLLLTTLGSSLEEEARQASSEVIAKVASVEIPLKQWPDLFQSLLRNMTQQGIPAQVKQSTLETLCYVCQEISDPPLVNNEVNNVIRAVLLGTLPCEPSGVRLAATKALLNVLGFAQANFRVEME
;
A
#
# COMPACT_ATOMS: atom_id res chain seq x y z
N MET A 1 6.49 16.67 23.21
CA MET A 1 6.19 15.82 24.39
C MET A 1 4.69 15.70 24.69
N VAL A 2 3.83 16.64 24.28
CA VAL A 2 2.37 16.56 24.48
C VAL A 2 1.67 15.61 23.49
N THR A 3 2.19 15.44 22.27
CA THR A 3 1.61 14.51 21.26
C THR A 3 1.92 13.03 21.52
N GLN A 4 2.93 12.70 22.32
CA GLN A 4 3.25 11.30 22.66
C GLN A 4 2.32 10.70 23.72
N ASN A 5 1.60 11.54 24.49
CA ASN A 5 0.75 11.08 25.60
C ASN A 5 -0.74 10.91 25.22
N LEU A 6 -1.18 11.34 24.04
CA LEU A 6 -2.57 11.16 23.59
C LEU A 6 -2.85 9.76 23.01
N VAL A 7 -1.81 9.05 22.55
CA VAL A 7 -1.98 7.74 21.90
C VAL A 7 -2.28 6.62 22.90
N ALA A 8 -1.90 6.79 24.17
CA ALA A 8 -1.95 5.72 25.18
C ALA A 8 -3.27 5.63 25.97
N ALA A 9 -4.20 6.58 25.82
CA ALA A 9 -5.46 6.63 26.58
C ALA A 9 -6.72 6.79 25.70
N ALA A 10 -6.57 6.76 24.37
CA ALA A 10 -7.68 6.87 23.45
C ALA A 10 -8.45 5.54 23.37
N GLY A 11 -9.77 5.57 23.54
CA GLY A 11 -10.61 4.39 23.31
C GLY A 11 -10.47 3.89 21.87
N THR A 12 -10.83 2.63 21.61
CA THR A 12 -10.71 2.02 20.26
C THR A 12 -11.34 2.90 19.16
N ALA A 13 -12.51 3.49 19.43
CA ALA A 13 -13.20 4.38 18.50
C ALA A 13 -12.43 5.69 18.19
N GLU A 14 -11.71 6.26 19.16
CA GLU A 14 -10.89 7.46 18.94
C GLU A 14 -9.67 7.15 18.07
N GLN A 15 -9.09 5.96 18.24
CA GLN A 15 -7.97 5.49 17.43
C GLN A 15 -8.40 5.21 15.98
N GLU A 16 -9.58 4.61 15.77
CA GLU A 16 -10.16 4.42 14.44
C GLU A 16 -10.41 5.75 13.72
N GLN A 17 -11.00 6.72 14.44
CA GLN A 17 -11.26 8.04 13.89
C GLN A 17 -9.97 8.81 13.58
N LEU A 18 -8.92 8.62 14.40
CA LEU A 18 -7.60 9.19 14.14
C LEU A 18 -7.00 8.66 12.83
N LEU A 19 -7.03 7.34 12.62
CA LEU A 19 -6.53 6.72 11.38
C LEU A 19 -7.28 7.25 10.15
N LEU A 20 -8.61 7.37 10.25
CA LEU A 20 -9.43 7.92 9.18
C LEU A 20 -9.09 9.39 8.89
N SER A 21 -8.94 10.22 9.94
CA SER A 21 -8.59 11.64 9.79
C SER A 21 -7.22 11.82 9.14
N LEU A 22 -6.21 11.06 9.57
CA LEU A 22 -4.87 11.12 8.99
C LEU A 22 -4.86 10.66 7.52
N SER A 23 -5.63 9.63 7.19
CA SER A 23 -5.79 9.15 5.81
C SER A 23 -6.47 10.19 4.93
N SER A 24 -7.50 10.87 5.44
CA SER A 24 -8.17 11.95 4.73
C SER A 24 -7.27 13.16 4.55
N GLU A 25 -6.43 13.49 5.53
CA GLU A 25 -5.49 14.60 5.43
C GLU A 25 -4.39 14.32 4.41
N LEU A 26 -3.85 13.10 4.40
CA LEU A 26 -2.88 12.64 3.40
C LEU A 26 -3.43 12.73 1.96
N ALA A 27 -4.69 12.35 1.77
CA ALA A 27 -5.35 12.36 0.46
C ALA A 27 -5.81 13.76 -0.01
N ASN A 28 -5.78 14.78 0.86
CA ASN A 28 -6.38 16.08 0.57
C ASN A 28 -5.41 17.01 -0.17
N ASN A 29 -5.74 17.33 -1.42
CA ASN A 29 -4.97 18.21 -2.30
C ASN A 29 -4.88 19.67 -1.80
N ASP A 30 -5.89 20.14 -1.04
CA ASP A 30 -5.96 21.51 -0.53
C ASP A 30 -5.09 21.73 0.71
N LYS A 31 -4.53 20.65 1.28
CA LYS A 31 -3.65 20.73 2.45
C LYS A 31 -2.20 21.05 2.04
N PRO A 32 -1.43 21.76 2.88
CA PRO A 32 -0.01 21.96 2.64
C PRO A 32 0.76 20.64 2.58
N VAL A 33 1.79 20.58 1.72
CA VAL A 33 2.65 19.40 1.53
C VAL A 33 3.21 18.87 2.86
N GLU A 34 3.70 19.77 3.72
CA GLU A 34 4.24 19.41 5.04
C GLU A 34 3.19 18.76 5.96
N SER A 35 1.93 19.22 5.88
CA SER A 35 0.83 18.65 6.65
C SER A 35 0.55 17.22 6.18
N ARG A 36 0.48 17.00 4.86
CA ARG A 36 0.32 15.67 4.27
C ARG A 36 1.45 14.73 4.65
N ARG A 37 2.70 15.20 4.57
CA ARG A 37 3.89 14.42 4.91
C ARG A 37 3.87 13.98 6.39
N MET A 38 3.55 14.91 7.28
CA MET A 38 3.38 14.64 8.71
C MET A 38 2.23 13.66 8.97
N ALA A 39 1.10 13.81 8.28
CA ALA A 39 -0.06 12.94 8.40
C ALA A 39 0.27 11.52 7.93
N GLY A 40 0.96 11.37 6.80
CA GLY A 40 1.38 10.07 6.28
C GLY A 40 2.35 9.33 7.21
N SER A 41 3.34 10.02 7.77
CA SER A 41 4.27 9.45 8.74
C SER A 41 3.55 9.00 10.03
N GLN A 42 2.65 9.83 10.55
CA GLN A 42 1.84 9.48 11.73
C GLN A 42 0.89 8.32 11.44
N LEU A 43 0.29 8.27 10.25
CA LEU A 43 -0.59 7.20 9.83
C LEU A 43 0.16 5.87 9.77
N LEU A 44 1.37 5.86 9.21
CA LEU A 44 2.23 4.67 9.17
C LEU A 44 2.57 4.17 10.56
N GLU A 45 3.03 5.07 11.45
CA GLU A 45 3.37 4.72 12.83
C GLU A 45 2.15 4.19 13.59
N ALA A 46 1.00 4.86 13.46
CA ALA A 46 -0.24 4.45 14.09
C ALA A 46 -0.71 3.08 13.57
N THR A 47 -0.70 2.87 12.25
CA THR A 47 -1.09 1.60 11.63
C THR A 47 -0.19 0.44 12.08
N ALA A 48 1.13 0.68 12.14
CA ALA A 48 2.09 -0.33 12.59
C ALA A 48 1.89 -0.72 14.06
N LYS A 49 1.56 0.25 14.93
CA LYS A 49 1.27 0.00 16.36
C LYS A 49 -0.10 -0.61 16.59
N ALA A 50 -1.03 -0.38 15.66
CA ALA A 50 -2.44 -0.72 15.79
C ALA A 50 -2.83 -1.96 14.97
N ALA A 51 -1.90 -2.84 14.60
CA ALA A 51 -2.23 -4.04 13.81
C ALA A 51 -3.36 -4.90 14.42
N ASN A 52 -3.38 -5.05 15.75
CA ASN A 52 -4.45 -5.76 16.45
C ASN A 52 -5.78 -4.99 16.42
N LEU A 53 -5.73 -3.66 16.57
CA LEU A 53 -6.90 -2.79 16.46
C LEU A 53 -7.48 -2.86 15.05
N TRP A 54 -6.63 -2.90 14.01
CA TRP A 54 -7.04 -2.97 12.61
C TRP A 54 -7.94 -4.18 12.35
N VAL A 55 -7.63 -5.33 12.94
CA VAL A 55 -8.47 -6.54 12.79
C VAL A 55 -9.86 -6.31 13.38
N SER A 56 -9.96 -5.71 14.57
CA SER A 56 -11.23 -5.42 15.26
C SER A 56 -11.99 -4.19 14.76
N MET A 57 -11.35 -3.35 13.95
CA MET A 57 -11.92 -2.10 13.47
C MET A 57 -13.13 -2.33 12.57
N ASP A 58 -14.07 -1.37 12.61
CA ASP A 58 -15.24 -1.37 11.76
C ASP A 58 -14.88 -1.47 10.26
N THR A 59 -15.62 -2.32 9.55
CA THR A 59 -15.35 -2.61 8.13
C THR A 59 -15.57 -1.41 7.21
N VAL A 60 -16.49 -0.50 7.56
CA VAL A 60 -16.75 0.73 6.79
C VAL A 60 -15.57 1.68 6.91
N ILE A 61 -15.05 1.88 8.13
CA ILE A 61 -13.87 2.72 8.35
C ILE A 61 -12.65 2.15 7.63
N LYS A 62 -12.42 0.83 7.71
CA LYS A 62 -11.35 0.16 6.95
C LYS A 62 -11.49 0.40 5.45
N SER A 63 -12.68 0.24 4.89
CA SER A 63 -12.91 0.49 3.46
C SER A 63 -12.57 1.94 3.08
N GLN A 64 -13.03 2.91 3.88
CA GLN A 64 -12.75 4.33 3.62
C GLN A 64 -11.25 4.65 3.65
N ILE A 65 -10.51 4.12 4.64
CA ILE A 65 -9.06 4.30 4.72
C ILE A 65 -8.39 3.70 3.47
N LYS A 66 -8.76 2.48 3.10
CA LYS A 66 -8.23 1.80 1.91
C LYS A 66 -8.49 2.57 0.63
N ASP A 67 -9.70 3.11 0.46
CA ASP A 67 -10.07 3.92 -0.70
C ASP A 67 -9.28 5.24 -0.77
N LEU A 68 -9.07 5.90 0.38
CA LEU A 68 -8.25 7.12 0.48
C LEU A 68 -6.78 6.85 0.12
N LEU A 69 -6.22 5.74 0.60
CA LEU A 69 -4.86 5.33 0.26
C LEU A 69 -4.73 5.01 -1.23
N LEU A 70 -5.63 4.21 -1.80
CA LEU A 70 -5.60 3.91 -3.24
C LEU A 70 -5.80 5.16 -4.11
N THR A 71 -6.64 6.10 -3.66
CA THR A 71 -6.82 7.39 -4.31
C THR A 71 -5.55 8.23 -4.27
N THR A 72 -4.89 8.31 -3.11
CA THR A 72 -3.62 9.01 -2.94
C THR A 72 -2.55 8.42 -3.85
N LEU A 73 -2.44 7.09 -3.89
CA LEU A 73 -1.51 6.36 -4.75
C LEU A 73 -1.71 6.66 -6.24
N GLY A 74 -2.98 6.73 -6.68
CA GLY A 74 -3.39 7.00 -8.06
C GLY A 74 -3.42 8.48 -8.46
N SER A 75 -3.11 9.40 -7.53
CA SER A 75 -3.20 10.83 -7.76
C SER A 75 -1.92 11.44 -8.34
N SER A 76 -2.06 12.65 -8.89
CA SER A 76 -0.93 13.50 -9.30
C SER A 76 -0.32 14.30 -8.14
N LEU A 77 -0.51 13.87 -6.89
CA LEU A 77 0.08 14.49 -5.69
C LEU A 77 1.63 14.46 -5.72
N GLU A 78 2.26 15.04 -4.72
CA GLU A 78 3.72 14.94 -4.57
C GLU A 78 4.16 13.48 -4.32
N GLU A 79 5.44 13.22 -4.58
CA GLU A 79 6.04 11.89 -4.43
C GLU A 79 5.96 11.38 -3.00
N GLU A 80 6.18 12.27 -2.03
CA GLU A 80 6.16 11.95 -0.60
C GLU A 80 4.79 11.46 -0.13
N ALA A 81 3.70 12.03 -0.65
CA ALA A 81 2.35 11.60 -0.31
C ALA A 81 2.05 10.19 -0.85
N ARG A 82 2.46 9.92 -2.10
CA ARG A 82 2.34 8.58 -2.70
C ARG A 82 3.23 7.56 -1.99
N GLN A 83 4.43 7.94 -1.60
CA GLN A 83 5.34 7.05 -0.88
C GLN A 83 4.75 6.69 0.49
N ALA A 84 4.30 7.67 1.28
CA ALA A 84 3.65 7.41 2.56
C ALA A 84 2.42 6.50 2.38
N SER A 85 1.62 6.75 1.35
CA SER A 85 0.49 5.87 1.02
C SER A 85 0.94 4.44 0.68
N SER A 86 2.05 4.28 -0.05
CA SER A 86 2.60 2.97 -0.43
C SER A 86 3.04 2.17 0.79
N GLU A 87 3.71 2.83 1.74
CA GLU A 87 4.18 2.22 3.00
C GLU A 87 2.99 1.82 3.90
N VAL A 88 1.96 2.67 4.00
CA VAL A 88 0.75 2.35 4.77
C VAL A 88 -0.02 1.21 4.12
N ILE A 89 -0.18 1.20 2.78
CA ILE A 89 -0.81 0.08 2.06
C ILE A 89 -0.07 -1.22 2.36
N ALA A 90 1.26 -1.22 2.32
CA ALA A 90 2.05 -2.42 2.64
C ALA A 90 1.81 -2.92 4.07
N LYS A 91 1.74 -2.00 5.05
CA LYS A 91 1.46 -2.36 6.44
C LYS A 91 0.04 -2.90 6.64
N VAL A 92 -0.96 -2.32 5.97
CA VAL A 92 -2.33 -2.84 6.01
C VAL A 92 -2.43 -4.19 5.31
N ALA A 93 -1.78 -4.34 4.15
CA ALA A 93 -1.73 -5.59 3.40
C ALA A 93 -1.09 -6.72 4.21
N SER A 94 -0.07 -6.43 5.02
CA SER A 94 0.56 -7.44 5.89
C SER A 94 -0.38 -8.02 6.94
N VAL A 95 -1.46 -7.31 7.28
CA VAL A 95 -2.51 -7.77 8.19
C VAL A 95 -3.67 -8.41 7.40
N GLU A 96 -4.16 -7.75 6.36
CA GLU A 96 -5.40 -8.16 5.68
C GLU A 96 -5.22 -9.27 4.65
N ILE A 97 -4.06 -9.37 3.99
CA ILE A 97 -3.84 -10.40 2.95
C ILE A 97 -3.82 -11.81 3.56
N PRO A 98 -3.10 -12.09 4.68
CA PRO A 98 -3.19 -13.39 5.34
C PRO A 98 -4.61 -13.76 5.79
N LEU A 99 -5.43 -12.75 6.10
CA LEU A 99 -6.83 -12.91 6.53
C LEU A 99 -7.85 -12.91 5.37
N LYS A 100 -7.39 -12.73 4.12
CA LYS A 100 -8.24 -12.61 2.91
C LYS A 100 -9.27 -11.47 2.98
N GLN A 101 -8.93 -10.36 3.65
CA GLN A 101 -9.81 -9.20 3.85
C GLN A 101 -9.62 -8.08 2.82
N TRP A 102 -8.63 -8.21 1.93
CA TRP A 102 -8.38 -7.27 0.82
C TRP A 102 -8.13 -7.96 -0.54
N PRO A 103 -9.10 -8.72 -1.05
CA PRO A 103 -8.92 -9.51 -2.29
C PRO A 103 -8.62 -8.64 -3.53
N ASP A 104 -9.09 -7.40 -3.56
CA ASP A 104 -9.02 -6.55 -4.75
C ASP A 104 -7.72 -5.74 -4.87
N LEU A 105 -6.81 -5.84 -3.89
CA LEU A 105 -5.58 -5.03 -3.85
C LEU A 105 -4.71 -5.23 -5.09
N PHE A 106 -4.31 -6.49 -5.37
CA PHE A 106 -3.39 -6.78 -6.47
C PHE A 106 -4.02 -6.51 -7.84
N GLN A 107 -5.33 -6.71 -7.99
CA GLN A 107 -6.05 -6.34 -9.20
C GLN A 107 -6.05 -4.81 -9.40
N SER A 108 -6.25 -4.04 -8.33
CA SER A 108 -6.22 -2.57 -8.37
C SER A 108 -4.82 -2.05 -8.73
N LEU A 109 -3.77 -2.63 -8.17
CA LEU A 109 -2.39 -2.28 -8.50
C LEU A 109 -2.04 -2.65 -9.96
N LEU A 110 -2.46 -3.83 -10.44
CA LEU A 110 -2.28 -4.21 -11.84
C LEU A 110 -3.03 -3.25 -12.79
N ARG A 111 -4.20 -2.74 -12.39
CA ARG A 111 -4.96 -1.78 -13.19
C ARG A 111 -4.16 -0.50 -13.45
N ASN A 112 -3.45 0.02 -12.45
CA ASN A 112 -2.59 1.20 -12.60
C ASN A 112 -1.44 0.96 -13.59
N MET A 113 -0.99 -0.29 -13.77
CA MET A 113 0.07 -0.63 -14.73
C MET A 113 -0.45 -0.88 -16.15
N THR A 114 -1.73 -1.24 -16.30
CA THR A 114 -2.28 -1.72 -17.57
C THR A 114 -3.20 -0.72 -18.28
N GLN A 115 -3.78 0.24 -17.55
CA GLN A 115 -4.64 1.25 -18.14
C GLN A 115 -3.85 2.24 -19.00
N GLN A 116 -4.45 2.63 -20.12
CA GLN A 116 -3.91 3.68 -20.97
C GLN A 116 -4.03 5.05 -20.30
N GLY A 117 -3.05 5.92 -20.53
CA GLY A 117 -3.04 7.29 -20.00
C GLY A 117 -2.64 7.42 -18.53
N ILE A 118 -2.24 6.33 -17.86
CA ILE A 118 -1.75 6.42 -16.48
C ILE A 118 -0.40 7.15 -16.44
N PRO A 119 -0.26 8.20 -15.60
CA PRO A 119 0.99 8.92 -15.42
C PRO A 119 2.13 8.02 -14.94
N ALA A 120 3.35 8.34 -15.37
CA ALA A 120 4.55 7.60 -14.97
C ALA A 120 4.74 7.54 -13.44
N GLN A 121 4.38 8.62 -12.75
CA GLN A 121 4.48 8.73 -11.29
C GLN A 121 3.57 7.74 -10.57
N VAL A 122 2.37 7.48 -11.11
CA VAL A 122 1.42 6.52 -10.55
C VAL A 122 1.89 5.08 -10.80
N LYS A 123 2.48 4.81 -11.97
CA LYS A 123 3.12 3.51 -12.23
C LYS A 123 4.29 3.26 -11.29
N GLN A 124 5.13 4.27 -11.07
CA GLN A 124 6.27 4.19 -10.16
C GLN A 124 5.83 3.89 -8.73
N SER A 125 4.90 4.68 -8.17
CA SER A 125 4.39 4.45 -6.80
C SER A 125 3.69 3.10 -6.66
N THR A 126 3.00 2.63 -7.71
CA THR A 126 2.38 1.30 -7.72
C THR A 126 3.43 0.19 -7.62
N LEU A 127 4.54 0.29 -8.34
CA LEU A 127 5.64 -0.67 -8.28
C LEU A 127 6.37 -0.62 -6.92
N GLU A 128 6.54 0.57 -6.35
CA GLU A 128 7.08 0.74 -5.00
C GLU A 128 6.14 0.13 -3.94
N THR A 129 4.83 0.31 -4.08
CA THR A 129 3.83 -0.35 -3.22
C THR A 129 3.95 -1.87 -3.31
N LEU A 130 4.02 -2.44 -4.52
CA LEU A 130 4.20 -3.88 -4.72
C LEU A 130 5.50 -4.37 -4.08
N CYS A 131 6.57 -3.60 -4.21
CA CYS A 131 7.86 -3.87 -3.60
C CYS A 131 7.74 -3.98 -2.06
N TYR A 132 7.12 -2.98 -1.41
CA TYR A 132 6.91 -2.98 0.04
C TYR A 132 5.97 -4.10 0.51
N VAL A 133 4.87 -4.35 -0.22
CA VAL A 133 3.95 -5.45 0.09
C VAL A 133 4.67 -6.80 0.06
N CYS A 134 5.50 -7.05 -0.95
CA CYS A 134 6.27 -8.29 -1.06
C CYS A 134 7.40 -8.40 -0.01
N GLN A 135 7.85 -7.28 0.58
CA GLN A 135 8.82 -7.29 1.68
C GLN A 135 8.16 -7.57 3.03
N GLU A 136 6.97 -7.00 3.25
CA GLU A 136 6.24 -7.15 4.50
C GLU A 136 5.56 -8.53 4.62
N ILE A 137 5.23 -9.18 3.50
CA ILE A 137 4.57 -10.49 3.47
C ILE A 137 5.55 -11.57 3.01
N SER A 138 6.19 -12.24 3.96
CA SER A 138 7.19 -13.28 3.70
C SER A 138 6.62 -14.59 3.15
N ASP A 139 5.39 -14.96 3.54
CA ASP A 139 4.71 -16.18 3.06
C ASP A 139 3.20 -15.92 2.94
N PRO A 140 2.78 -15.28 1.84
CA PRO A 140 1.38 -14.94 1.66
C PRO A 140 0.59 -16.19 1.27
N PRO A 141 -0.62 -16.38 1.82
CA PRO A 141 -1.55 -17.38 1.32
C PRO A 141 -2.23 -16.88 0.03
N LEU A 142 -1.43 -16.38 -0.93
CA LEU A 142 -1.93 -15.88 -2.20
C LEU A 142 -2.41 -17.05 -3.05
N VAL A 143 -3.43 -16.78 -3.84
CA VAL A 143 -3.85 -17.69 -4.91
C VAL A 143 -3.06 -17.36 -6.18
N ASN A 144 -2.79 -18.36 -7.02
CA ASN A 144 -2.05 -18.23 -8.29
C ASN A 144 -2.41 -16.98 -9.11
N ASN A 145 -3.69 -16.60 -9.14
CA ASN A 145 -4.13 -15.41 -9.87
C ASN A 145 -3.52 -14.10 -9.34
N GLU A 146 -3.42 -13.95 -8.02
CA GLU A 146 -2.88 -12.75 -7.40
C GLU A 146 -1.37 -12.66 -7.61
N VAL A 147 -0.66 -13.80 -7.51
CA VAL A 147 0.77 -13.93 -7.82
C VAL A 147 1.04 -13.53 -9.27
N ASN A 148 0.23 -14.03 -10.20
CA ASN A 148 0.31 -13.67 -11.61
C ASN A 148 0.07 -12.19 -11.85
N ASN A 149 -0.86 -11.57 -11.11
CA ASN A 149 -1.11 -10.13 -11.20
C ASN A 149 0.11 -9.32 -10.73
N VAL A 150 0.75 -9.71 -9.62
CA VAL A 150 1.97 -9.07 -9.10
C VAL A 150 3.11 -9.20 -10.12
N ILE A 151 3.40 -10.41 -10.59
CA ILE A 151 4.48 -10.66 -11.56
C ILE A 151 4.22 -9.86 -12.85
N ARG A 152 2.99 -9.89 -13.37
CA ARG A 152 2.61 -9.16 -14.57
C ARG A 152 2.79 -7.66 -14.39
N ALA A 153 2.35 -7.09 -13.27
CA ALA A 153 2.49 -5.67 -12.99
C ALA A 153 3.97 -5.24 -12.99
N VAL A 154 4.83 -6.02 -12.32
CA VAL A 154 6.27 -5.73 -12.27
C VAL A 154 6.94 -5.88 -13.65
N LEU A 155 6.64 -6.94 -14.40
CA LEU A 155 7.21 -7.14 -15.74
C LEU A 155 6.80 -6.01 -16.71
N LEU A 156 5.55 -5.53 -16.65
CA LEU A 156 5.13 -4.37 -17.45
C LEU A 156 5.98 -3.13 -17.15
N GLY A 157 6.34 -2.92 -15.88
CA GLY A 157 7.21 -1.81 -15.48
C GLY A 157 8.65 -1.90 -15.99
N THR A 158 9.11 -3.08 -16.41
CA THR A 158 10.47 -3.27 -16.96
C THR A 158 10.57 -3.01 -18.46
N LEU A 159 9.45 -2.76 -19.14
CA LEU A 159 9.43 -2.58 -20.59
C LEU A 159 10.30 -1.39 -21.01
N PRO A 160 11.05 -1.49 -22.14
CA PRO A 160 11.92 -0.42 -22.60
C PRO A 160 11.20 0.92 -22.89
N CYS A 161 9.90 0.86 -23.21
CA CYS A 161 9.07 2.04 -23.45
C CYS A 161 8.70 2.82 -22.18
N GLU A 162 8.83 2.20 -21.00
CA GLU A 162 8.52 2.87 -19.73
C GLU A 162 9.64 3.86 -19.35
N PRO A 163 9.33 4.97 -18.67
CA PRO A 163 10.34 5.93 -18.19
C PRO A 163 11.36 5.30 -17.23
N SER A 164 12.54 5.92 -17.11
CA SER A 164 13.64 5.41 -16.27
C SER A 164 13.25 5.21 -14.81
N GLY A 165 12.46 6.12 -14.21
CA GLY A 165 11.96 5.99 -12.84
C GLY A 165 11.08 4.75 -12.63
N VAL A 166 10.16 4.49 -13.56
CA VAL A 166 9.29 3.31 -13.56
C VAL A 166 10.12 2.03 -13.69
N ARG A 167 11.07 1.99 -14.62
CA ARG A 167 11.94 0.82 -14.81
C ARG A 167 12.82 0.56 -13.59
N LEU A 168 13.32 1.60 -12.93
CA LEU A 168 14.10 1.47 -11.70
C LEU A 168 13.25 0.87 -10.56
N ALA A 169 12.04 1.39 -10.35
CA ALA A 169 11.12 0.84 -9.36
C ALA A 169 10.76 -0.63 -9.66
N ALA A 170 10.48 -0.96 -10.92
CA ALA A 170 10.20 -2.33 -11.36
C ALA A 170 11.39 -3.27 -11.11
N THR A 171 12.61 -2.82 -11.42
CA THR A 171 13.82 -3.62 -11.22
C THR A 171 14.08 -3.90 -9.74
N LYS A 172 13.83 -2.91 -8.87
CA LYS A 172 13.89 -3.12 -7.41
C LYS A 172 12.82 -4.10 -6.94
N ALA A 173 11.59 -3.96 -7.46
CA ALA A 173 10.47 -4.84 -7.11
C ALA A 173 10.69 -6.30 -7.55
N LEU A 174 11.35 -6.53 -8.69
CA LEU A 174 11.66 -7.88 -9.20
C LEU A 174 12.39 -8.75 -8.16
N LEU A 175 13.32 -8.17 -7.40
CA LEU A 175 14.08 -8.92 -6.39
C LEU A 175 13.17 -9.49 -5.30
N ASN A 176 12.18 -8.73 -4.86
CA ASN A 176 11.25 -9.16 -3.81
C ASN A 176 10.16 -10.09 -4.38
N VAL A 177 9.68 -9.81 -5.60
CA VAL A 177 8.66 -10.64 -6.28
C VAL A 177 9.19 -12.04 -6.63
N LEU A 178 10.48 -12.21 -6.87
CA LEU A 178 11.05 -13.55 -7.11
C LEU A 178 10.96 -14.45 -5.87
N GLY A 179 11.20 -13.93 -4.68
CA GLY A 179 10.99 -14.68 -3.43
C GLY A 179 9.53 -15.08 -3.24
N PHE A 180 8.64 -14.15 -3.57
CA PHE A 180 7.20 -14.34 -3.54
C PHE A 180 6.70 -15.40 -4.55
N ALA A 181 7.24 -15.42 -5.76
CA ALA A 181 6.92 -16.41 -6.78
C ALA A 181 7.43 -17.81 -6.40
N GLN A 182 8.65 -17.90 -5.84
CA GLN A 182 9.22 -19.18 -5.40
C GLN A 182 8.40 -19.85 -4.28
N ALA A 183 7.87 -19.07 -3.33
CA ALA A 183 6.99 -19.60 -2.29
C ALA A 183 5.74 -20.25 -2.91
N ASN A 184 5.12 -19.58 -3.88
CA ASN A 184 3.93 -20.10 -4.57
C ASN A 184 4.21 -21.35 -5.43
N PHE A 185 5.31 -21.38 -6.19
CA PHE A 185 5.67 -22.57 -6.98
C PHE A 185 6.03 -23.80 -6.13
N ARG A 186 6.40 -23.62 -4.85
CA ARG A 186 6.61 -24.74 -3.93
C ARG A 186 5.29 -25.34 -3.43
N VAL A 187 4.27 -24.50 -3.21
CA VAL A 187 2.94 -24.93 -2.76
C VAL A 187 2.20 -25.73 -3.84
N GLU A 188 2.41 -25.44 -5.13
CA GLU A 188 1.80 -26.24 -6.23
C GLU A 188 2.34 -27.67 -6.35
N MET A 189 3.47 -27.99 -5.73
CA MET A 189 4.10 -29.32 -5.81
C MET A 189 3.76 -30.25 -4.64
N GLU A 190 2.99 -29.79 -3.65
CA GLU A 190 2.42 -30.59 -2.56
C GLU A 190 0.93 -30.87 -2.80
#